data_AF-A0AA40GHV0-F1
#
_entry.id   AF-A0AA40GHV0-F1
#
_cell.length_a   1.000
_cell.length_b   1.000
_cell.length_c   1.000
_cell.angle_alpha   90.00
_cell.angle_beta   90.00
_cell.angle_gamma   90.00
#
_symmetry.space_group_name_H-M   'P 1'
#
loop_
_entity.id
_entity.type
_entity.pdbx_description
1 polymer ?
#
loop_
_entity_poly.entity_id
_entity_poly.type
_entity_poly.pdbx_seq_one_letter_code
_entity_poly.pdbx_strand_id
1 'polypeptide(L)'
;MVKIGINGCNRIVKDHPFYHKQHGYQFEILLNAWQELCYELVDTNANNQLGVMNIQTTSANRTRQSTNDALLRLIRCKRRNLTIKTETYVTK
;
A
#
# COMPACT_ATOMS: atom_id res chain seq x y z
N MET A 1 -41.90 1.35 1.97
CA MET A 1 -40.44 1.14 2.15
C MET A 1 -39.86 0.73 0.79
N VAL A 2 -39.27 1.69 0.06
CA VAL A 2 -38.80 1.49 -1.31
C VAL A 2 -37.44 0.79 -1.27
N LYS A 3 -37.36 -0.43 -1.82
CA LYS A 3 -36.09 -1.12 -2.07
C LYS A 3 -35.48 -0.51 -3.34
N ILE A 4 -34.46 0.31 -3.19
CA ILE A 4 -33.64 0.79 -4.30
C ILE A 4 -32.82 -0.40 -4.79
N GLY A 5 -33.21 -0.97 -5.93
CA GLY A 5 -32.54 -2.10 -6.56
C GLY A 5 -31.20 -1.69 -7.14
N ILE A 6 -30.13 -2.36 -6.70
CA ILE A 6 -28.78 -2.23 -7.22
C ILE A 6 -28.69 -2.99 -8.56
N ASN A 7 -29.46 -2.58 -9.57
CA ASN A 7 -29.54 -3.28 -10.85
C ASN A 7 -28.70 -2.62 -11.97
N GLY A 8 -28.02 -1.50 -11.68
CA GLY A 8 -27.17 -0.80 -12.65
C GLY A 8 -25.69 -1.23 -12.69
N CYS A 9 -25.19 -1.83 -11.60
CA CYS A 9 -23.74 -2.03 -11.43
C CYS A 9 -23.19 -3.19 -12.29
N ASN A 10 -24.00 -4.21 -12.59
CA ASN A 10 -23.55 -5.40 -13.31
C ASN A 10 -23.48 -5.25 -14.84
N ARG A 11 -24.13 -4.23 -15.44
CA ARG A 11 -24.15 -4.08 -16.90
C ARG A 11 -22.86 -3.42 -17.42
N ILE A 12 -22.42 -2.35 -16.75
CA ILE A 12 -21.19 -1.62 -17.06
C ILE A 12 -19.95 -2.54 -16.97
N VAL A 13 -19.92 -3.41 -15.96
CA VAL A 13 -18.85 -4.42 -15.78
C VAL A 13 -18.80 -5.44 -16.94
N LYS A 14 -19.96 -5.79 -17.51
CA LYS A 14 -20.05 -6.72 -18.65
C LYS A 14 -19.70 -6.06 -19.97
N ASP A 15 -20.08 -4.79 -20.14
CA ASP A 15 -19.83 -4.02 -21.36
C ASP A 15 -18.37 -3.56 -21.47
N HIS A 16 -17.68 -3.43 -20.32
CA HIS A 16 -16.26 -3.05 -20.25
C HIS A 16 -15.43 -3.97 -19.33
N PRO A 17 -15.26 -5.25 -19.68
CA PRO A 17 -14.61 -6.24 -18.82
C PRO A 17 -13.13 -5.92 -18.54
N PHE A 18 -12.48 -5.14 -19.42
CA PHE A 18 -11.09 -4.70 -19.26
C PHE A 18 -10.88 -3.76 -18.08
N TYR A 19 -11.88 -2.95 -17.76
CA TYR A 19 -11.78 -1.93 -16.71
C TYR A 19 -12.21 -2.47 -15.34
N HIS A 20 -12.76 -3.69 -15.26
CA HIS A 20 -13.31 -4.23 -14.02
C HIS A 20 -12.72 -5.61 -13.72
N LYS A 21 -11.46 -5.66 -13.23
CA LYS A 21 -10.88 -6.88 -12.66
C LYS A 21 -11.61 -7.25 -11.35
N GLN A 22 -11.68 -8.56 -11.04
CA GLN A 22 -12.42 -9.19 -9.92
C GLN A 22 -12.26 -8.56 -8.52
N HIS A 23 -11.31 -7.64 -8.32
CA HIS A 23 -10.99 -7.03 -7.03
C HIS A 23 -11.11 -5.50 -6.97
N GLY A 24 -11.82 -4.88 -7.92
CA GLY A 24 -12.42 -3.54 -7.75
C GLY A 24 -11.49 -2.32 -7.88
N TYR A 25 -10.17 -2.48 -7.90
CA TYR A 25 -9.24 -1.35 -8.08
C TYR A 25 -8.64 -1.32 -9.48
N GLN A 26 -8.99 -0.29 -10.25
CA GLN A 26 -8.58 -0.05 -11.65
C GLN A 26 -7.25 0.70 -11.71
N PHE A 27 -6.24 0.18 -11.02
CA PHE A 27 -4.97 0.86 -10.84
C PHE A 27 -4.24 1.14 -12.18
N GLU A 28 -4.39 0.24 -13.16
CA GLU A 28 -3.81 0.37 -14.50
C GLU A 28 -4.37 1.58 -15.28
N ILE A 29 -5.64 1.93 -15.09
CA ILE A 29 -6.25 3.07 -15.79
C ILE A 29 -5.68 4.38 -15.27
N LEU A 30 -5.51 4.50 -13.95
CA LEU A 30 -4.92 5.69 -13.36
C LEU A 30 -3.49 5.86 -13.89
N LEU A 31 -2.67 4.81 -13.86
CA LEU A 31 -1.32 4.86 -14.41
C LEU A 31 -1.28 5.32 -15.87
N ASN A 32 -2.14 4.77 -16.72
CA ASN A 32 -2.20 5.17 -18.13
C ASN A 32 -2.62 6.64 -18.29
N ALA A 33 -3.64 7.10 -17.55
CA ALA A 33 -4.08 8.49 -17.60
C ALA A 33 -2.96 9.47 -17.18
N TRP A 34 -2.15 9.11 -16.19
CA TRP A 34 -1.00 9.93 -15.80
C TRP A 34 0.10 9.96 -16.86
N GLN A 35 0.36 8.83 -17.53
CA GLN A 35 1.31 8.76 -18.64
C GLN A 35 0.84 9.58 -19.85
N GLU A 36 -0.46 9.58 -20.16
CA GLU A 36 -1.06 10.44 -21.19
C GLU A 36 -0.88 11.93 -20.87
N LEU A 37 -0.82 12.30 -19.59
CA LEU A 37 -0.50 13.65 -19.11
C LEU A 37 1.00 13.94 -19.02
N CYS A 38 1.84 13.10 -19.63
CA CYS A 38 3.31 13.20 -19.63
C CYS A 38 3.98 13.09 -18.25
N TYR A 39 3.32 12.46 -17.26
CA TYR A 39 3.99 12.09 -16.02
C TYR A 39 4.71 10.75 -16.19
N GLU A 40 6.01 10.74 -15.87
CA GLU A 40 6.82 9.54 -15.90
C GLU A 40 6.50 8.63 -14.69
N LEU A 41 6.52 7.31 -14.92
CA LEU A 41 6.53 6.34 -13.83
C LEU A 41 7.93 6.27 -13.25
N VAL A 42 8.10 6.67 -11.99
CA VAL A 42 9.41 6.78 -11.32
C VAL A 42 9.45 5.96 -10.04
N ASP A 43 10.67 5.58 -9.64
CA ASP A 43 10.95 5.14 -8.28
C ASP A 43 11.30 6.38 -7.44
N THR A 44 10.38 6.83 -6.58
CA THR A 44 10.59 8.01 -5.74
C THR A 44 11.66 7.82 -4.68
N ASN A 45 12.12 6.59 -4.44
CA ASN A 45 13.25 6.31 -3.56
C ASN A 45 14.59 6.34 -4.30
N ALA A 46 14.57 6.45 -5.63
CA ALA A 46 15.76 6.66 -6.45
C ALA A 46 16.08 8.17 -6.58
N ASN A 47 16.90 8.52 -7.56
CA ASN A 47 17.40 9.89 -7.74
C ASN A 47 16.31 10.90 -8.14
N ASN A 48 15.24 10.47 -8.84
CA ASN A 48 14.16 11.34 -9.28
C ASN A 48 12.88 11.08 -8.48
N GLN A 49 12.37 12.11 -7.82
CA GLN A 49 11.18 12.02 -6.96
C GLN A 49 9.93 12.61 -7.61
N LEU A 50 10.06 13.26 -8.77
CA LEU A 50 8.95 13.87 -9.50
C LEU A 50 8.41 12.90 -10.54
N GLY A 51 7.14 12.53 -10.41
CA GLY A 51 6.47 11.61 -11.31
C GLY A 51 5.34 10.87 -10.61
N VAL A 52 4.92 9.76 -11.20
CA VAL A 52 3.91 8.86 -10.65
C VAL A 52 4.61 7.61 -10.15
N MET A 53 4.12 7.02 -9.06
CA MET A 53 4.64 5.75 -8.55
C MET A 53 3.52 4.84 -8.07
N ASN A 54 3.81 3.54 -8.04
CA ASN A 54 3.04 2.61 -7.22
C ASN A 54 3.48 2.79 -5.78
N ILE A 55 2.56 3.16 -4.88
CA ILE A 55 2.91 3.44 -3.49
C ILE A 55 3.66 2.26 -2.87
N GLN A 56 4.89 2.52 -2.45
CA GLN A 56 5.68 1.55 -1.70
C GLN A 56 5.32 1.73 -0.22
N THR A 57 4.97 0.62 0.43
CA THR A 57 4.63 0.63 1.86
C THR A 57 5.55 -0.30 2.62
N THR A 58 5.80 0.00 3.89
CA THR A 58 6.53 -0.91 4.79
C THR A 58 5.58 -2.00 5.28
N SER A 59 5.27 -2.96 4.40
CA SER A 59 4.32 -4.04 4.63
C SER A 59 4.86 -5.37 4.10
N ALA A 60 4.52 -6.47 4.77
CA ALA A 60 4.81 -7.83 4.31
C ALA A 60 3.65 -8.73 4.70
N ASN A 61 3.29 -9.70 3.84
CA ASN A 61 2.15 -10.60 4.04
C ASN A 61 0.85 -9.85 4.41
N ARG A 62 0.58 -8.72 3.73
CA ARG A 62 -0.59 -7.85 3.96
C ARG A 62 -0.68 -7.24 5.37
N THR A 63 0.42 -7.22 6.10
CA THR A 63 0.49 -6.61 7.44
C THR A 63 1.56 -5.53 7.47
N ARG A 64 1.33 -4.49 8.27
CA ARG A 64 2.33 -3.44 8.52
C ARG A 64 3.57 -4.06 9.16
N GLN A 65 4.75 -3.69 8.66
CA GLN A 65 6.04 -4.06 9.24
C GLN A 65 6.59 -2.89 10.03
N SER A 66 6.64 -3.02 11.36
CA SER A 66 7.22 -1.99 12.22
C SER A 66 8.75 -2.11 12.28
N THR A 67 9.44 -1.04 12.70
CA THR A 67 10.89 -1.11 12.97
C THR A 67 11.22 -2.18 14.02
N ASN A 68 10.35 -2.37 15.01
CA ASN A 68 10.51 -3.45 15.99
C ASN A 68 10.41 -4.83 15.32
N ASP A 69 9.45 -5.06 14.43
CA ASP A 69 9.33 -6.34 13.73
C ASP A 69 10.52 -6.60 12.79
N ALA A 70 10.94 -5.58 12.04
CA ALA A 70 12.01 -5.68 11.07
C ALA A 70 13.39 -5.90 11.71
N LEU A 71 13.68 -5.24 12.84
CA LEU A 71 15.05 -5.19 13.39
C LEU A 71 15.18 -5.82 14.78
N LEU A 72 14.21 -5.61 15.68
CA LEU A 72 14.37 -5.94 17.10
C LEU A 72 13.80 -7.31 17.47
N ARG A 73 12.64 -7.68 16.91
CA ARG A 73 11.87 -8.86 17.31
C ARG A 73 12.69 -10.14 17.27
N LEU A 74 13.58 -10.28 16.29
CA LEU A 74 14.42 -11.47 16.11
C LEU A 74 15.63 -11.53 17.04
N ILE A 75 16.13 -10.39 17.55
CA ILE A 75 17.39 -10.30 18.30
C ILE A 75 17.21 -9.97 19.79
N ARG A 76 16.07 -9.38 20.18
CA ARG A 76 15.83 -8.83 21.53
C ARG A 76 15.88 -9.83 22.68
N CYS A 77 15.85 -11.13 22.39
CA CYS A 77 16.02 -12.20 23.38
C CYS A 77 17.23 -13.10 23.09
N LYS A 78 18.06 -12.76 22.09
CA LYS A 78 19.23 -13.57 21.67
C LYS A 78 20.55 -12.94 22.08
N ARG A 79 20.64 -11.61 22.03
CA ARG A 79 21.89 -10.88 22.29
C ARG A 79 22.00 -10.56 23.77
N ARG A 80 23.03 -11.13 24.43
CA ARG A 80 23.30 -10.90 25.87
C ARG A 80 23.64 -9.44 26.19
N ASN A 81 24.11 -8.68 25.21
CA ASN A 81 24.48 -7.28 25.33
C ASN A 81 23.35 -6.31 24.91
N LEU A 82 22.12 -6.80 24.71
CA LEU A 82 20.96 -5.97 24.37
C LEU A 82 19.89 -6.14 25.44
N THR A 83 19.61 -5.07 26.18
CA THR A 83 18.54 -5.02 27.18
C THR A 83 17.45 -4.05 26.71
N ILE A 84 16.20 -4.53 26.65
CA ILE A 84 15.05 -3.71 26.29
C ILE A 84 14.12 -3.63 27.50
N LYS A 85 13.79 -2.41 27.93
CA LYS A 85 12.75 -2.15 28.93
C LYS A 85 11.58 -1.46 28.25
N THR A 86 10.42 -2.08 28.29
CA THR A 86 9.16 -1.50 27.78
C THR A 86 8.52 -0.64 28.86
N GLU A 87 7.58 0.23 28.45
CA GLU A 87 6.73 1.02 29.36
C GLU A 87 7.53 1.89 30.35
N THR A 88 8.74 2.26 29.98
CA THR A 88 9.62 3.10 30.80
C THR A 88 9.70 4.49 30.18
N TYR A 89 9.41 5.51 30.97
CA TYR A 89 9.61 6.90 30.58
C TYR A 89 10.91 7.41 31.20
N VAL A 90 11.85 7.83 30.35
CA VAL A 90 13.14 8.37 30.80
C VAL A 90 12.93 9.80 31.27
N THR A 91 13.31 10.11 32.52
CA THR A 91 13.03 11.40 33.16
C THR A 91 14.24 12.32 33.23
N LYS A 92 15.42 11.80 33.57
CA LYS A 92 16.70 12.51 33.66
C LYS A 92 17.85 11.55 33.40
#